data_AF-A0A8C8YKL4-F1
#
_entry.id   AF-A0A8C8YKL4-F1
#
_cell.length_a   1.000
_cell.length_b   1.000
_cell.length_c   1.000
_cell.angle_alpha   90.00
_cell.angle_beta   90.00
_cell.angle_gamma   90.00
#
_symmetry.space_group_name_H-M   'P 1'
#
loop_
_entity.id
_entity.type
_entity.pdbx_description
1 polymer ?
#
loop_
_entity_poly.entity_id
_entity_poly.type
_entity_poly.pdbx_seq_one_letter_code
_entity_poly.pdbx_strand_id
1 'polypeptide(L)'
;MTFDDFKTKTMKDQPDEKSNGQKAKGLQCLSSPWWCLAAVTLGVFCLGSLVTIVLLGIQLCQVSDLLKQQQANLTHQENILEGRSLAQRQAEEASKESQRELREMIETLARKLEEKSKEQMELHQQNLNLQEALKRGANFSGLHPASTFPFQFPILDRTVSKETQLHMALGGRFSSGTPLV
;
A
#
# COMPACT_ATOMS: atom_id res chain seq x y z
N MET A 1 -30.66 -48.18 53.24
CA MET A 1 -31.63 -48.45 52.16
C MET A 1 -30.83 -48.68 50.88
N THR A 2 -30.68 -49.86 50.31
CA THR A 2 -31.07 -51.22 50.73
C THR A 2 -30.08 -52.12 49.98
N PHE A 3 -29.32 -52.90 50.73
CA PHE A 3 -28.58 -54.06 50.27
C PHE A 3 -29.43 -55.23 50.77
N ASP A 4 -29.90 -56.08 49.87
CA ASP A 4 -30.46 -57.39 50.16
C ASP A 4 -30.65 -58.08 48.80
N ASP A 5 -30.48 -59.37 48.59
CA ASP A 5 -29.99 -60.49 49.37
C ASP A 5 -30.15 -61.71 48.41
N PHE A 6 -29.76 -62.89 48.86
CA PHE A 6 -30.14 -64.21 48.38
C PHE A 6 -29.19 -64.94 47.40
N LYS A 7 -28.29 -65.68 48.07
CA LYS A 7 -28.44 -67.13 48.28
C LYS A 7 -27.28 -67.96 47.75
N THR A 8 -26.20 -67.93 48.52
CA THR A 8 -25.29 -69.05 48.69
C THR A 8 -26.05 -70.32 49.12
N LYS A 9 -25.94 -71.41 48.35
CA LYS A 9 -26.19 -72.76 48.85
C LYS A 9 -24.89 -73.55 48.76
N THR A 10 -24.17 -73.56 49.88
CA THR A 10 -23.10 -74.53 50.18
C THR A 10 -23.75 -75.85 50.58
N MET A 11 -23.31 -76.95 49.99
CA MET A 11 -23.38 -78.24 50.66
C MET A 11 -22.16 -79.06 50.22
N LYS A 12 -21.29 -79.35 51.19
CA LYS A 12 -20.18 -80.30 51.10
C LYS A 12 -20.74 -81.70 51.32
N ASP A 13 -20.21 -82.67 50.57
CA ASP A 13 -19.76 -83.96 51.12
C ASP A 13 -18.66 -84.56 50.22
N GLN A 14 -17.70 -85.20 50.87
CA GLN A 14 -16.42 -85.78 50.42
C GLN A 14 -16.56 -87.33 50.39
N PRO A 15 -15.55 -88.19 50.06
CA PRO A 15 -14.43 -88.20 49.10
C PRO A 15 -14.47 -89.43 48.14
N ASP A 16 -13.39 -89.59 47.36
CA ASP A 16 -12.88 -90.82 46.71
C ASP A 16 -13.55 -91.33 45.41
N GLU A 17 -12.84 -91.21 44.28
CA GLU A 17 -12.30 -92.37 43.57
C GLU A 17 -11.37 -91.91 42.41
N LYS A 18 -10.22 -92.58 42.27
CA LYS A 18 -9.25 -92.41 41.19
C LYS A 18 -9.91 -92.57 39.81
N SER A 19 -9.70 -91.61 38.91
CA SER A 19 -9.40 -91.98 37.51
C SER A 19 -8.50 -90.97 36.82
N ASN A 20 -7.34 -91.50 36.46
CA ASN A 20 -6.33 -90.91 35.62
C ASN A 20 -6.94 -90.74 34.21
N GLY A 21 -6.98 -89.51 33.72
CA GLY A 21 -7.67 -89.16 32.48
C GLY A 21 -7.11 -87.87 31.88
N GLN A 22 -5.82 -87.88 31.61
CA GLN A 22 -5.09 -86.92 30.78
C GLN A 22 -5.91 -86.45 29.58
N LYS A 23 -6.49 -85.24 29.63
CA LYS A 23 -6.67 -84.33 28.47
C LYS A 23 -6.77 -82.89 28.97
N ALA A 24 -5.61 -82.28 29.23
CA ALA A 24 -5.50 -80.86 28.95
C ALA A 24 -5.91 -80.70 27.48
N LYS A 25 -7.09 -80.10 27.24
CA LYS A 25 -7.50 -79.65 25.91
C LYS A 25 -6.55 -78.51 25.57
N GLY A 26 -5.35 -78.90 25.14
CA GLY A 26 -4.48 -78.01 24.41
C GLY A 26 -5.30 -77.50 23.25
N LEU A 27 -5.39 -76.17 23.13
CA LEU A 27 -5.38 -75.57 21.81
C LEU A 27 -4.08 -76.06 21.16
N GLN A 28 -4.14 -77.26 20.58
CA GLN A 28 -3.14 -77.72 19.65
C GLN A 28 -3.24 -76.74 18.49
N CYS A 29 -2.34 -75.77 18.56
CA CYS A 29 -1.96 -74.91 17.46
C CYS A 29 -1.67 -75.80 16.27
N LEU A 30 -2.65 -75.97 15.37
CA LEU A 30 -2.40 -76.26 13.97
C LEU A 30 -1.94 -74.97 13.27
N SER A 31 -0.96 -74.27 13.86
CA SER A 31 -0.21 -73.27 13.13
C SER A 31 0.85 -74.03 12.36
N SER A 32 0.58 -74.29 11.08
CA SER A 32 1.61 -74.78 10.16
C SER A 32 2.83 -73.86 10.28
N PRO A 33 4.07 -74.41 10.35
CA PRO A 33 5.30 -73.63 10.38
C PRO A 33 5.36 -72.50 9.32
N TRP A 34 4.61 -72.69 8.22
CA TRP A 34 4.43 -71.73 7.15
C TRP A 34 3.72 -70.42 7.55
N TRP A 35 2.69 -70.49 8.39
CA TRP A 35 1.97 -69.31 8.89
C TRP A 35 2.79 -68.55 9.95
N CYS A 36 3.60 -69.26 10.74
CA CYS A 36 4.53 -68.63 11.67
C CYS A 36 5.60 -67.83 10.91
N LEU A 37 6.19 -68.41 9.86
CA LEU A 37 7.12 -67.67 9.00
C LEU A 37 6.47 -66.44 8.36
N ALA A 38 5.26 -66.59 7.81
CA ALA A 38 4.54 -65.48 7.19
C ALA A 38 4.19 -64.36 8.18
N ALA A 39 3.80 -64.71 9.42
CA ALA A 39 3.54 -63.73 10.47
C ALA A 39 4.81 -62.99 10.91
N VAL A 40 5.95 -63.70 11.00
CA VAL A 40 7.24 -63.09 11.34
C VAL A 40 7.72 -62.15 10.23
N THR A 41 7.64 -62.56 8.95
CA THR A 41 8.05 -61.70 7.83
C THR A 41 7.15 -60.48 7.68
N LEU A 42 5.84 -60.64 7.86
CA LEU A 42 4.89 -59.53 7.89
C LEU A 42 5.15 -58.60 9.07
N GLY A 43 5.50 -59.15 10.24
CA GLY A 43 5.90 -58.38 11.42
C GLY A 43 7.15 -57.54 11.14
N VAL A 44 8.20 -58.13 10.61
CA VAL A 44 9.43 -57.41 10.23
C VAL A 44 9.15 -56.33 9.18
N PHE A 45 8.33 -56.63 8.17
CA PHE A 45 7.92 -55.66 7.15
C PHE A 45 7.09 -54.53 7.76
N CYS A 46 6.19 -54.84 8.69
CA CYS A 46 5.37 -53.87 9.40
C CYS A 46 6.23 -52.93 10.27
N LEU A 47 7.20 -53.47 11.01
CA LEU A 47 8.14 -52.64 11.77
C LEU A 47 9.00 -51.77 10.84
N GLY A 48 9.49 -52.31 9.73
CA GLY A 48 10.28 -51.55 8.76
C GLY A 48 9.48 -50.43 8.07
N SER A 49 8.22 -50.69 7.72
CA SER A 49 7.34 -49.68 7.13
C SER A 49 6.95 -48.60 8.14
N LEU A 50 6.69 -48.96 9.40
CA LEU A 50 6.45 -48.01 10.49
C LEU A 50 7.61 -47.02 10.65
N VAL A 51 8.85 -47.52 10.70
CA VAL A 51 10.04 -46.65 10.78
C VAL A 51 10.11 -45.70 9.58
N THR A 52 9.88 -46.23 8.37
CA THR A 52 9.92 -45.42 7.14
C THR A 52 8.83 -44.34 7.13
N ILE A 53 7.60 -44.67 7.56
CA ILE A 53 6.49 -43.73 7.68
C ILE A 53 6.82 -42.61 8.67
N VAL A 54 7.42 -42.94 9.81
CA VAL A 54 7.82 -41.93 10.81
C VAL A 54 8.91 -41.01 10.25
N LEU A 55 9.94 -41.56 9.59
CA LEU A 55 10.99 -40.76 8.96
C LEU A 55 10.42 -39.84 7.87
N LEU A 56 9.53 -40.36 7.03
CA LEU A 56 8.89 -39.57 5.98
C LEU A 56 7.97 -38.48 6.56
N GLY A 57 7.27 -38.78 7.65
CA GLY A 57 6.47 -37.81 8.39
C GLY A 57 7.30 -36.65 8.93
N ILE A 58 8.48 -36.92 9.51
CA ILE A 58 9.39 -35.87 9.98
C ILE A 58 9.88 -35.00 8.82
N GLN A 59 10.25 -35.60 7.68
CA GLN A 59 10.66 -34.84 6.49
C GLN A 59 9.53 -33.96 5.95
N LEU A 60 8.30 -34.49 5.91
CA LEU A 60 7.12 -33.72 5.50
C LEU A 60 6.82 -32.57 6.46
N CYS A 61 6.98 -32.76 7.78
CA CYS A 61 6.84 -31.69 8.75
C CYS A 61 7.87 -30.57 8.50
N GLN A 62 9.14 -30.89 8.28
CA GLN A 62 10.19 -29.90 8.01
C GLN A 62 9.90 -29.09 6.73
N VAL A 63 9.50 -29.77 5.66
CA VAL A 63 9.14 -29.11 4.40
C VAL A 63 7.89 -28.24 4.58
N SER A 64 6.90 -28.72 5.34
CA SER A 64 5.68 -27.95 5.65
C SER A 64 5.99 -26.70 6.46
N ASP A 65 6.87 -26.77 7.44
CA ASP A 65 7.24 -25.61 8.25
C ASP A 65 8.01 -24.58 7.42
N LEU A 66 8.91 -25.02 6.53
CA LEU A 66 9.58 -24.13 5.58
C LEU A 66 8.58 -23.47 4.61
N LEU A 67 7.63 -24.23 4.08
CA LEU A 67 6.55 -23.72 3.22
C LEU A 67 5.68 -22.69 3.96
N LYS A 68 5.29 -22.96 5.21
CA LYS A 68 4.52 -22.02 6.04
C LYS A 68 5.30 -20.74 6.30
N GLN A 69 6.59 -20.84 6.57
CA GLN A 69 7.45 -19.68 6.76
C GLN A 69 7.57 -18.85 5.47
N GLN A 70 7.74 -19.50 4.32
CA GLN A 70 7.74 -18.83 3.01
C GLN A 70 6.40 -18.16 2.73
N GLN A 71 5.28 -18.83 3.03
CA GLN A 71 3.95 -18.26 2.85
C GLN A 71 3.72 -17.03 3.73
N ALA A 72 4.09 -17.09 5.02
CA ALA A 72 3.99 -15.94 5.91
C ALA A 72 4.83 -14.75 5.43
N ASN A 73 6.03 -15.02 4.90
CA ASN A 73 6.90 -14.01 4.32
C ASN A 73 6.31 -13.39 3.05
N LEU A 74 5.76 -14.22 2.14
CA LEU A 74 5.08 -13.76 0.93
C LEU A 74 3.87 -12.88 1.27
N THR A 75 3.02 -13.32 2.20
CA THR A 75 1.87 -12.51 2.65
C THR A 75 2.32 -11.19 3.27
N HIS A 76 3.41 -11.18 4.03
CA HIS A 76 3.96 -9.93 4.57
C HIS A 76 4.47 -9.00 3.46
N GLN A 77 5.19 -9.54 2.48
CA GLN A 77 5.70 -8.78 1.35
C GLN A 77 4.58 -8.23 0.46
N GLU A 78 3.53 -9.03 0.23
CA GLU A 78 2.33 -8.64 -0.50
C GLU A 78 1.65 -7.46 0.18
N ASN A 79 1.39 -7.55 1.50
CA ASN A 79 0.81 -6.45 2.27
C ASN A 79 1.65 -5.15 2.21
N ILE A 80 2.98 -5.25 2.26
CA ILE A 80 3.86 -4.09 2.11
C ILE A 80 3.76 -3.51 0.71
N LEU A 81 3.76 -4.36 -0.32
CA LEU A 81 3.70 -3.94 -1.71
C LEU A 81 2.35 -3.30 -2.03
N GLU A 82 1.24 -3.86 -1.54
CA GLU A 82 -0.10 -3.29 -1.62
C GLU A 82 -0.18 -1.95 -0.90
N GLY A 83 0.36 -1.85 0.32
CA GLY A 83 0.42 -0.57 1.03
C GLY A 83 1.19 0.49 0.23
N ARG A 84 2.31 0.10 -0.39
CA ARG A 84 3.11 0.98 -1.25
C ARG A 84 2.36 1.37 -2.52
N SER A 85 1.66 0.45 -3.17
CA SER A 85 0.91 0.73 -4.40
C SER A 85 -0.28 1.64 -4.13
N LEU A 86 -0.96 1.47 -2.99
CA LEU A 86 -2.03 2.37 -2.53
C LEU A 86 -1.49 3.77 -2.23
N ALA A 87 -0.38 3.88 -1.51
CA ALA A 87 0.25 5.18 -1.22
C ALA A 87 0.72 5.87 -2.52
N GLN A 88 1.30 5.11 -3.45
CA GLN A 88 1.70 5.63 -4.76
C GLN A 88 0.50 6.12 -5.56
N ARG A 89 -0.59 5.35 -5.61
CA ARG A 89 -1.82 5.73 -6.30
C ARG A 89 -2.43 7.00 -5.70
N GLN A 90 -2.44 7.12 -4.38
CA GLN A 90 -2.92 8.32 -3.70
C GLN A 90 -2.06 9.54 -4.05
N ALA A 91 -0.74 9.40 -4.08
CA ALA A 91 0.16 10.47 -4.48
C ALA A 91 -0.03 10.87 -5.95
N GLU A 92 -0.28 9.90 -6.85
CA GLU A 92 -0.55 10.16 -8.27
C GLU A 92 -1.87 10.92 -8.45
N GLU A 93 -2.95 10.51 -7.78
CA GLU A 93 -4.23 11.22 -7.84
C GLU A 93 -4.12 12.64 -7.27
N ALA A 94 -3.42 12.82 -6.14
CA ALA A 94 -3.17 14.15 -5.57
C ALA A 94 -2.35 15.04 -6.53
N SER A 95 -1.32 14.48 -7.18
CA SER A 95 -0.53 15.18 -8.19
C SER A 95 -1.38 15.57 -9.39
N LYS A 96 -2.22 14.66 -9.88
CA LYS A 96 -3.12 14.90 -11.01
C LYS A 96 -4.14 15.98 -10.70
N GLU A 97 -4.70 15.97 -9.49
CA GLU A 97 -5.63 17.01 -9.04
C GLU A 97 -4.94 18.36 -8.96
N SER A 98 -3.76 18.45 -8.34
CA SER A 98 -2.98 19.69 -8.33
C SER A 98 -2.63 20.20 -9.73
N GLN A 99 -2.38 19.30 -10.68
CA GLN A 99 -2.12 19.66 -12.07
C GLN A 99 -3.36 20.22 -12.77
N ARG A 100 -4.55 19.66 -12.47
CA ARG A 100 -5.82 20.20 -12.97
C ARG A 100 -6.08 21.58 -12.42
N GLU A 101 -5.96 21.78 -11.11
CA GLU A 101 -6.11 23.09 -10.47
C GLU A 101 -5.15 24.12 -11.07
N LEU A 102 -3.88 23.75 -11.25
CA LEU A 102 -2.89 24.62 -11.88
C LEU A 102 -3.28 25.00 -13.31
N ARG A 103 -3.78 24.02 -14.09
CA ARG A 103 -4.26 24.27 -15.45
C ARG A 103 -5.45 25.24 -15.46
N GLU A 104 -6.41 25.07 -14.56
CA GLU A 104 -7.55 25.96 -14.43
C GLU A 104 -7.14 27.39 -14.04
N MET A 105 -6.16 27.53 -13.14
CA MET A 105 -5.58 28.84 -12.80
C MET A 105 -4.90 29.48 -14.01
N ILE A 106 -4.11 28.72 -14.78
CA ILE A 106 -3.47 29.21 -16.01
C ILE A 106 -4.52 29.67 -17.03
N GLU A 107 -5.55 28.87 -17.26
CA GLU A 107 -6.64 29.22 -18.20
C GLU A 107 -7.42 30.46 -17.74
N THR A 108 -7.60 30.63 -16.43
CA THR A 108 -8.24 31.82 -15.84
C THR A 108 -7.37 33.06 -16.01
N LEU A 109 -6.06 32.95 -15.75
CA LEU A 109 -5.12 34.05 -15.93
C LEU A 109 -4.98 34.44 -17.40
N ALA A 110 -4.95 33.47 -18.31
CA ALA A 110 -4.92 33.71 -19.75
C ALA A 110 -6.15 34.51 -20.21
N ARG A 111 -7.34 34.12 -19.75
CA ARG A 111 -8.59 34.86 -20.04
C ARG A 111 -8.55 36.30 -19.52
N LYS A 112 -8.10 36.51 -18.27
CA LYS A 112 -7.97 37.86 -17.71
C LYS A 112 -6.96 38.71 -18.47
N LEU A 113 -5.85 38.11 -18.91
CA LEU A 113 -4.84 38.82 -19.69
C LEU A 113 -5.39 39.27 -21.04
N GLU A 114 -6.16 38.42 -21.72
CA GLU A 114 -6.81 38.75 -22.99
C GLU A 114 -7.83 39.88 -22.83
N GLU A 115 -8.66 39.82 -21.79
CA GLU A 115 -9.63 40.88 -21.48
C GLU A 115 -8.93 42.22 -21.23
N LYS A 116 -7.86 42.22 -20.41
CA LYS A 116 -7.06 43.42 -20.15
C LYS A 116 -6.34 43.95 -21.40
N SER A 117 -5.85 43.05 -22.25
CA SER A 117 -5.25 43.40 -23.55
C SER A 117 -6.27 44.13 -24.44
N LYS A 118 -7.49 43.61 -24.52
CA LYS A 118 -8.58 44.22 -25.29
C LYS A 118 -8.97 45.60 -24.74
N GLU A 119 -9.16 45.72 -23.42
CA GLU A 119 -9.42 47.03 -22.78
C GLU A 119 -8.33 48.06 -23.10
N GLN A 120 -7.06 47.63 -23.04
CA GLN A 120 -5.92 48.50 -23.37
C GLN A 120 -5.93 48.94 -24.84
N MET A 121 -6.26 48.04 -25.76
CA MET A 121 -6.38 48.35 -27.18
C MET A 121 -7.50 49.36 -27.46
N GLU A 122 -8.67 49.19 -26.83
CA GLU A 122 -9.79 50.12 -26.94
C GLU A 122 -9.43 51.51 -26.38
N LEU A 123 -8.79 51.56 -25.21
CA LEU A 123 -8.35 52.81 -24.60
C LEU A 123 -7.31 53.53 -25.47
N HIS A 124 -6.39 52.79 -26.07
CA HIS A 124 -5.41 53.33 -27.00
C HIS A 124 -6.08 53.95 -28.23
N GLN A 125 -7.07 53.27 -28.81
CA GLN A 125 -7.85 53.78 -29.94
C GLN A 125 -8.60 55.07 -29.58
N GLN A 126 -9.21 55.13 -28.39
CA GLN A 126 -9.89 56.35 -27.92
C GLN A 126 -8.91 57.51 -27.76
N ASN A 127 -7.70 57.24 -27.26
CA ASN A 127 -6.66 58.26 -27.11
C ASN A 127 -6.23 58.84 -28.48
N LEU A 128 -6.03 57.98 -29.48
CA LEU A 128 -5.73 58.39 -30.85
C LEU A 128 -6.84 59.26 -31.45
N ASN A 129 -8.10 58.85 -31.29
CA ASN A 129 -9.26 59.62 -31.77
C ASN A 129 -9.33 60.99 -31.10
N LEU A 130 -9.06 61.07 -29.79
CA LEU A 130 -9.05 62.32 -29.04
C LEU A 130 -7.91 63.24 -29.50
N GLN A 131 -6.71 62.68 -29.73
CA GLN A 131 -5.57 63.43 -30.25
C GLN A 131 -5.89 64.01 -31.65
N GLU A 132 -6.56 63.25 -32.50
CA GLU A 132 -7.00 63.73 -33.80
C GLU A 132 -8.05 64.85 -33.68
N ALA A 133 -9.04 64.70 -32.79
CA ALA A 133 -10.05 65.72 -32.53
C ALA A 133 -9.44 67.03 -32.02
N LEU A 134 -8.48 66.95 -31.09
CA LEU A 134 -7.73 68.10 -30.60
C LEU A 134 -6.95 68.79 -31.73
N LYS A 135 -6.28 68.01 -32.59
CA LYS A 135 -5.58 68.55 -33.77
C LYS A 135 -6.53 69.25 -34.73
N ARG A 136 -7.70 68.67 -35.00
CA ARG A 136 -8.74 69.31 -35.82
C ARG A 136 -9.25 70.60 -35.18
N GLY A 137 -9.59 70.59 -33.89
CA GLY A 137 -10.04 71.77 -33.15
C GLY A 137 -9.02 72.92 -33.19
N ALA A 138 -7.73 72.63 -33.01
CA ALA A 138 -6.66 73.61 -33.15
C ALA A 138 -6.62 74.26 -34.55
N ASN A 139 -6.94 73.51 -35.61
CA ASN A 139 -7.03 74.05 -36.98
C ASN A 139 -8.28 74.93 -37.20
N PHE A 140 -9.38 74.69 -36.47
CA PHE A 140 -10.62 75.48 -36.58
C PHE A 140 -10.64 76.73 -35.68
N SER A 141 -9.90 76.74 -34.59
CA SER A 141 -9.89 77.85 -33.63
C SER A 141 -9.22 79.14 -34.13
N GLY A 142 -8.68 79.18 -35.36
CA GLY A 142 -8.13 80.42 -35.93
C GLY A 142 -7.13 81.11 -35.00
N LEU A 143 -6.35 80.34 -34.22
CA LEU A 143 -5.32 80.92 -33.37
C LEU A 143 -4.20 81.42 -34.28
N HIS A 144 -4.27 82.73 -34.52
CA HIS A 144 -3.27 83.55 -35.18
C HIS A 144 -1.84 83.10 -34.77
N PRO A 145 -0.90 82.93 -35.72
CA PRO A 145 0.41 82.31 -35.52
C PRO A 145 1.37 83.06 -34.57
N ALA A 146 0.88 84.08 -33.85
CA ALA A 146 1.64 84.86 -32.88
C ALA A 146 1.18 84.67 -31.42
N SER A 147 0.20 83.80 -31.12
CA SER A 147 -0.17 83.51 -29.72
C SER A 147 0.54 82.26 -29.22
N THR A 148 1.76 82.45 -28.73
CA THR A 148 2.56 81.47 -28.01
C THR A 148 1.88 81.11 -26.69
N PHE A 149 1.00 80.11 -26.69
CA PHE A 149 0.63 79.40 -25.46
C PHE A 149 1.11 77.95 -25.58
N PRO A 150 2.13 77.54 -24.79
CA PRO A 150 2.61 76.18 -24.83
C PRO A 150 1.64 75.30 -24.03
N PHE A 151 0.61 74.78 -24.69
CA PHE A 151 -0.06 73.59 -24.18
C PHE A 151 0.87 72.39 -24.42
N GLN A 152 1.89 72.27 -23.57
CA GLN A 152 2.61 71.01 -23.39
C GLN A 152 1.63 70.05 -22.74
N PHE A 153 1.05 69.16 -23.53
CA PHE A 153 0.57 67.91 -22.97
C PHE A 153 1.80 67.18 -22.45
N PRO A 154 1.93 66.92 -21.14
CA PRO A 154 2.98 66.04 -20.69
C PRO A 154 2.71 64.69 -21.34
N ILE A 155 3.64 64.28 -22.21
CA ILE A 155 3.77 62.90 -22.66
C ILE A 155 3.81 62.11 -21.35
N LEU A 156 2.74 61.37 -21.07
CA LEU A 156 2.66 60.48 -19.93
C LEU A 156 3.53 59.27 -20.28
N ASP A 157 4.85 59.50 -20.34
CA ASP A 157 5.84 58.47 -20.22
C ASP A 157 5.82 58.05 -18.75
N ARG A 158 4.78 57.28 -18.41
CA ARG A 158 4.72 56.50 -17.19
C ARG A 158 5.75 55.40 -17.36
N THR A 159 7.01 55.78 -17.26
CA THR A 159 8.01 54.91 -16.67
C THR A 159 7.41 54.48 -15.34
N VAL A 160 7.06 53.19 -15.28
CA VAL A 160 6.80 52.50 -14.03
C VAL A 160 8.06 52.70 -13.20
N SER A 161 8.02 53.73 -12.36
CA SER A 161 8.95 53.91 -11.27
C SER A 161 8.89 52.61 -10.48
N LYS A 162 9.98 51.84 -10.57
CA LYS A 162 10.27 50.69 -9.74
C LYS A 162 9.87 51.02 -8.31
N GLU A 163 8.76 50.43 -7.89
CA GLU A 163 8.39 50.34 -6.50
C GLU A 163 9.43 49.46 -5.83
N THR A 164 10.29 50.13 -5.07
CA THR A 164 10.85 49.70 -3.80
C THR A 164 11.18 48.20 -3.73
N GLN A 165 12.47 47.88 -3.93
CA GLN A 165 13.06 46.71 -3.30
C GLN A 165 12.86 46.82 -1.78
N LEU A 166 11.76 46.27 -1.28
CA LEU A 166 11.73 45.71 0.05
C LEU A 166 12.54 44.42 -0.01
N HIS A 167 13.82 44.56 0.31
CA HIS A 167 14.66 43.48 0.82
C HIS A 167 13.91 42.82 1.98
N MET A 168 13.14 41.77 1.71
CA MET A 168 12.84 40.78 2.72
C MET A 168 14.14 40.00 2.94
N ALA A 169 14.80 40.33 4.04
CA ALA A 169 15.84 39.51 4.63
C ALA A 169 15.24 38.15 5.00
N LEU A 170 15.29 37.19 4.07
CA LEU A 170 15.25 35.78 4.44
C LEU A 170 16.66 35.37 4.85
N GLY A 171 16.78 34.98 6.12
CA GLY A 171 18.02 34.50 6.72
C GLY A 171 18.64 33.36 5.91
N GLY A 172 19.96 33.44 5.76
CA GLY A 172 20.74 32.44 5.04
C GLY A 172 22.23 32.72 5.07
N ARG A 173 22.82 32.84 6.27
CA ARG A 173 24.27 32.60 6.41
C ARG A 173 24.46 31.12 6.71
N PHE A 174 24.62 30.32 5.65
CA PHE A 174 25.34 29.05 5.78
C PHE A 174 26.82 29.34 5.65
N SER A 175 27.49 29.29 6.80
CA SER A 175 28.95 29.30 6.93
C SER A 175 29.47 27.96 6.45
N SER A 176 30.09 27.91 5.28
CA SER A 176 30.92 26.78 4.86
C SER A 176 32.26 26.87 5.59
N GLY A 177 32.44 26.05 6.62
CA GLY A 177 33.69 25.88 7.35
C GLY A 177 33.76 24.46 7.89
N THR A 178 34.33 23.55 7.10
CA THR A 178 34.92 22.31 7.59
C THR A 178 36.08 22.64 8.54
N PRO A 179 36.32 21.78 9.53
CA PRO A 179 37.68 21.29 9.66
C PRO A 179 37.73 19.75 9.78
N LEU A 180 38.74 19.21 9.11
CA LEU A 180 39.39 17.94 9.43
C LEU A 180 39.82 17.94 10.90
N VAL A 181 39.41 16.93 11.66
CA VAL A 181 40.22 15.90 12.36
C VAL A 181 39.27 14.82 12.86
#